data_AF-B8EP22-F1
#
_entry.id   AF-B8EP22-F1
#
_cell.length_a   1.000
_cell.length_b   1.000
_cell.length_c   1.000
_cell.angle_alpha   90.00
_cell.angle_beta   90.00
_cell.angle_gamma   90.00
#
_symmetry.space_group_name_H-M   'P 1'
#
loop_
_entity.id
_entity.type
_entity.pdbx_description
1 polymer ?
#
loop_
_entity_poly.entity_id
_entity_poly.type
_entity_poly.pdbx_seq_one_letter_code
_entity_poly.pdbx_strand_id
1 'polypeptide(L)'
;MRRALKLTVCKLSCRGMNLASALRRGAVIAALTCAPPAQGGVRLLAPGDEMTPITNFRDARPDAPAAAKAPKLGTVRVAVEGGDARLVSGLAPYAAPFEVVAPSAGPDLIFDPGAHQARSKGEVVAYDIDENDLPAVIDRTALAESLAKLMAARPQPIRLAGGTTIRRKGDKVEVQLADMRGRSLVLFAVNGNGAVQALYPIGADPRVIDDAAFAWTFQIREPFGTDLIVAISAAQPLAAFERGLKELSHNRAAGQILQLISLAAPADARIGVVALSSAP
;
A
#
# COMPACT_ATOMS: atom_id res chain seq x y z
N MET A 1 -56.24 -5.58 17.53
CA MET A 1 -56.45 -4.74 16.33
C MET A 1 -55.37 -5.06 15.32
N ARG A 2 -55.76 -5.60 14.16
CA ARG A 2 -54.87 -6.05 13.07
C ARG A 2 -54.56 -4.87 12.14
N ARG A 3 -53.29 -4.66 11.76
CA ARG A 3 -52.92 -3.89 10.57
C ARG A 3 -51.86 -4.64 9.78
N ALA A 4 -52.27 -5.10 8.61
CA ALA A 4 -51.43 -5.65 7.56
C ALA A 4 -50.80 -4.50 6.76
N LEU A 5 -49.53 -4.63 6.38
CA LEU A 5 -48.90 -3.77 5.37
C LEU A 5 -48.64 -4.57 4.09
N LYS A 6 -49.14 -4.03 2.99
CA LYS A 6 -49.17 -4.60 1.63
C LYS A 6 -47.78 -4.57 0.98
N LEU A 7 -47.49 -5.64 0.23
CA LEU A 7 -46.48 -5.70 -0.84
C LEU A 7 -46.76 -4.65 -1.93
N THR A 8 -45.70 -4.12 -2.53
CA THR A 8 -45.73 -3.58 -3.91
C THR A 8 -44.54 -4.13 -4.68
N VAL A 9 -44.85 -4.96 -5.69
CA VAL A 9 -43.92 -5.51 -6.67
C VAL A 9 -43.94 -4.56 -7.87
N CYS A 10 -42.79 -4.01 -8.24
CA CYS A 10 -42.65 -3.23 -9.48
C CYS A 10 -42.09 -4.13 -10.58
N LYS A 11 -42.91 -4.35 -11.62
CA LYS A 11 -42.66 -5.18 -12.79
C LYS A 11 -42.37 -4.21 -13.94
N LEU A 12 -41.14 -4.13 -14.45
CA LEU A 12 -40.86 -3.40 -15.69
C LEU A 12 -40.59 -4.39 -16.82
N SER A 13 -41.44 -4.28 -17.84
CA SER A 13 -41.48 -5.08 -19.07
C SER A 13 -41.45 -4.11 -20.24
N CYS A 14 -40.45 -4.24 -21.12
CA CYS A 14 -40.43 -3.74 -22.50
C CYS A 14 -39.70 -4.85 -23.30
N ARG A 15 -40.36 -5.68 -24.14
CA ARG A 15 -40.79 -5.40 -25.54
C ARG A 15 -39.76 -4.53 -26.26
N GLY A 16 -38.96 -4.98 -27.23
CA GLY A 16 -39.21 -5.93 -28.31
C GLY A 16 -39.28 -5.13 -29.61
N MET A 17 -38.24 -5.18 -30.45
CA MET A 17 -38.31 -4.68 -31.83
C MET A 17 -37.34 -5.39 -32.76
N ASN A 18 -37.83 -5.58 -33.99
CA ASN A 18 -37.49 -6.59 -34.97
C ASN A 18 -36.30 -6.28 -35.89
N LEU A 19 -35.82 -7.38 -36.49
CA LEU A 19 -35.15 -7.52 -37.78
C LEU A 19 -35.65 -6.57 -38.88
N ALA A 20 -34.73 -5.99 -39.65
CA ALA A 20 -34.76 -6.03 -41.13
C ALA A 20 -33.43 -5.53 -41.75
N SER A 21 -32.72 -6.46 -42.38
CA SER A 21 -31.94 -6.39 -43.61
C SER A 21 -31.58 -5.03 -44.26
N ALA A 22 -30.28 -4.84 -44.53
CA ALA A 22 -29.83 -4.27 -45.80
C ALA A 22 -28.42 -4.78 -46.15
N LEU A 23 -28.35 -5.58 -47.21
CA LEU A 23 -27.13 -5.92 -47.94
C LEU A 23 -26.44 -4.64 -48.44
N ARG A 24 -25.11 -4.54 -48.30
CA ARG A 24 -24.26 -3.99 -49.36
C ARG A 24 -22.84 -4.55 -49.31
N ARG A 25 -22.39 -4.89 -50.51
CA ARG A 25 -21.16 -5.58 -50.89
C ARG A 25 -19.93 -4.72 -50.62
N GLY A 26 -18.86 -5.36 -50.17
CA GLY A 26 -17.53 -4.77 -50.05
C GLY A 26 -16.53 -5.81 -49.58
N ALA A 27 -16.12 -6.68 -50.51
CA ALA A 27 -15.07 -7.66 -50.27
C ALA A 27 -13.74 -6.92 -50.07
N VAL A 28 -13.16 -7.02 -48.87
CA VAL A 28 -11.75 -6.73 -48.62
C VAL A 28 -11.13 -8.03 -48.15
N ILE A 29 -10.28 -8.60 -48.99
CA ILE A 29 -9.45 -9.76 -48.70
C ILE A 29 -8.35 -9.26 -47.75
N ALA A 30 -8.55 -9.42 -46.45
CA ALA A 30 -7.51 -9.28 -45.45
C ALA A 30 -6.89 -10.67 -45.23
N ALA A 31 -5.65 -10.84 -45.67
CA ALA A 31 -4.85 -12.02 -45.42
C ALA A 31 -4.69 -12.24 -43.91
N LEU A 32 -5.34 -13.29 -43.39
CA LEU A 32 -5.05 -13.84 -42.07
C LEU A 32 -3.70 -14.55 -42.16
N THR A 33 -2.63 -13.85 -41.77
CA THR A 33 -1.38 -14.51 -41.38
C THR A 33 -1.62 -15.25 -40.07
N CYS A 34 -1.60 -16.57 -40.16
CA CYS A 34 -1.65 -17.49 -39.03
C CYS A 34 -0.41 -17.23 -38.15
N ALA A 35 -0.60 -16.71 -36.94
CA ALA A 35 0.46 -16.60 -35.95
C ALA A 35 0.80 -18.01 -35.42
N PRO A 36 2.08 -18.42 -35.37
CA PRO A 36 2.45 -19.70 -34.80
C PRO A 36 2.25 -19.69 -33.27
N PRO A 37 1.94 -20.85 -32.67
CA PRO A 37 1.81 -20.95 -31.21
C PRO A 37 3.14 -20.66 -30.52
N ALA A 38 3.09 -19.85 -29.46
CA ALA A 38 4.22 -19.65 -28.55
C ALA A 38 4.57 -20.98 -27.88
N GLN A 39 5.64 -21.60 -28.37
CA GLN A 39 6.20 -22.81 -27.78
C GLN A 39 6.88 -22.46 -26.45
N GLY A 40 6.18 -22.68 -25.34
CA GLY A 40 6.79 -22.82 -24.02
C GLY A 40 7.52 -24.15 -23.92
N GLY A 41 8.69 -24.25 -24.56
CA GLY A 41 9.59 -25.39 -24.48
C GLY A 41 10.92 -24.95 -23.87
N VAL A 42 11.43 -25.74 -22.91
CA VAL A 42 12.81 -25.60 -22.42
C VAL A 42 13.75 -25.83 -23.61
N ARG A 43 14.41 -24.77 -24.07
CA ARG A 43 15.39 -24.86 -25.16
C ARG A 43 16.70 -25.36 -24.55
N LEU A 44 17.02 -26.63 -24.80
CA LEU A 44 18.38 -27.16 -24.56
C LEU A 44 19.32 -26.45 -25.53
N LEU A 45 20.27 -25.68 -24.99
CA LEU A 45 21.29 -24.99 -25.78
C LEU A 45 22.13 -26.01 -26.55
N ALA A 46 22.40 -25.73 -27.82
CA ALA A 46 23.31 -26.56 -28.60
C ALA A 46 24.76 -26.30 -28.14
N PRO A 47 25.67 -27.29 -28.20
CA PRO A 47 27.08 -27.07 -27.94
C PRO A 47 27.64 -26.05 -28.95
N GLY A 48 27.98 -24.85 -28.48
CA GLY A 48 28.45 -23.73 -29.32
C GLY A 48 27.51 -22.53 -29.38
N ASP A 49 26.33 -22.58 -28.73
CA ASP A 49 25.52 -21.36 -28.53
C ASP A 49 26.27 -20.39 -27.61
N GLU A 50 26.57 -19.21 -28.15
CA GLU A 50 27.27 -18.14 -27.45
C GLU A 50 26.40 -17.63 -26.29
N MET A 51 26.93 -17.77 -25.07
CA MET A 51 26.26 -17.38 -23.84
C MET A 51 26.15 -15.86 -23.82
N THR A 52 24.99 -15.32 -24.22
CA THR A 52 24.73 -13.89 -24.07
C THR A 52 24.79 -13.58 -22.58
N PRO A 53 25.68 -12.68 -22.13
CA PRO A 53 25.73 -12.31 -20.73
C PRO A 53 24.36 -11.77 -20.33
N ILE A 54 23.85 -12.24 -19.18
CA ILE A 54 22.71 -11.62 -18.52
C ILE A 54 23.11 -10.17 -18.29
N THR A 55 22.60 -9.28 -19.13
CA THR A 55 22.80 -7.85 -18.97
C THR A 55 22.26 -7.47 -17.61
N ASN A 56 23.13 -6.92 -16.76
CA ASN A 56 22.74 -6.37 -15.48
C ASN A 56 21.60 -5.36 -15.72
N PHE A 57 20.58 -5.39 -14.85
CA PHE A 57 19.39 -4.51 -14.85
C PHE A 57 19.68 -2.99 -14.77
N ARG A 58 20.94 -2.56 -14.95
CA ARG A 58 21.38 -1.16 -14.86
C ARG A 58 21.31 -0.38 -16.16
N ASP A 59 21.16 -1.03 -17.30
CA ASP A 59 20.96 -0.35 -18.58
C ASP A 59 19.47 -0.02 -18.80
N ALA A 60 18.91 0.71 -17.84
CA ALA A 60 17.63 1.38 -18.00
C ALA A 60 17.83 2.58 -18.93
N ARG A 61 17.19 2.51 -20.10
CA ARG A 61 16.74 3.59 -21.00
C ARG A 61 17.44 4.97 -20.83
N PRO A 62 18.17 5.48 -21.84
CA PRO A 62 18.91 6.76 -21.78
C PRO A 62 18.08 8.04 -21.54
N ASP A 63 16.75 7.96 -21.58
CA ASP A 63 15.85 9.12 -21.51
C ASP A 63 15.04 9.21 -20.21
N ALA A 64 15.44 8.50 -19.15
CA ALA A 64 14.84 8.73 -17.84
C ALA A 64 15.19 10.15 -17.36
N PRO A 65 14.21 11.02 -17.08
CA PRO A 65 14.50 12.33 -16.50
C PRO A 65 15.33 12.14 -15.23
N ALA A 66 16.40 12.92 -15.09
CA ALA A 66 17.33 12.87 -13.97
C ALA A 66 16.56 12.65 -12.66
N ALA A 67 16.85 11.52 -12.00
CA ALA A 67 16.08 11.06 -10.84
C ALA A 67 15.91 12.21 -9.85
N ALA A 68 14.68 12.72 -9.75
CA ALA A 68 14.34 13.72 -8.75
C ALA A 68 14.78 13.17 -7.40
N LYS A 69 15.57 13.95 -6.66
CA LYS A 69 16.11 13.54 -5.36
C LYS A 69 14.94 13.08 -4.49
N ALA A 70 14.97 11.81 -4.08
CA ALA A 70 13.90 11.23 -3.30
C ALA A 70 13.62 12.09 -2.05
N PRO A 71 12.35 12.34 -1.72
CA PRO A 71 12.00 13.11 -0.54
C PRO A 71 12.55 12.41 0.70
N LYS A 72 13.21 13.19 1.56
CA LYS A 72 13.76 12.69 2.82
C LYS A 72 12.68 12.67 3.89
N LEU A 73 12.78 11.71 4.80
CA LEU A 73 11.97 11.67 6.01
C LEU A 73 12.35 12.84 6.93
N GLY A 74 11.35 13.33 7.67
CA GLY A 74 11.55 14.35 8.70
C GLY A 74 12.28 13.81 9.92
N THR A 75 12.83 14.72 10.73
CA THR A 75 13.39 14.38 12.04
C THR A 75 12.27 14.06 13.02
N VAL A 76 12.39 12.94 13.74
CA VAL A 76 11.45 12.54 14.79
C VAL A 76 12.01 12.90 16.16
N ARG A 77 11.21 13.52 17.02
CA ARG A 77 11.58 13.85 18.40
C ARG A 77 11.18 12.69 19.31
N VAL A 78 12.17 12.02 19.91
CA VAL A 78 11.99 10.80 20.68
C VAL A 78 12.24 11.08 22.15
N ALA A 79 11.35 10.64 23.03
CA ALA A 79 11.57 10.63 24.48
C ALA A 79 11.51 9.20 25.00
N VAL A 80 12.10 8.98 26.18
CA VAL A 80 11.97 7.74 26.94
C VAL A 80 11.11 8.02 28.17
N GLU A 81 10.10 7.20 28.43
CA GLU A 81 9.27 7.25 29.63
C GLU A 81 10.16 7.16 30.87
N GLY A 82 9.93 8.01 31.87
CA GLY A 82 10.82 8.13 33.04
C GLY A 82 12.11 8.94 32.79
N GLY A 83 12.43 9.30 31.55
CA GLY A 83 13.48 10.29 31.22
C GLY A 83 14.89 9.74 31.07
N ASP A 84 15.10 8.41 31.06
CA ASP A 84 16.43 7.83 30.84
C ASP A 84 16.84 7.83 29.37
N ALA A 85 17.25 9.00 28.88
CA ALA A 85 17.70 9.21 27.51
C ALA A 85 18.90 8.32 27.10
N ARG A 86 19.63 7.75 28.06
CA ARG A 86 20.81 6.90 27.79
C ARG A 86 20.42 5.64 27.02
N LEU A 87 19.22 5.12 27.26
CA LEU A 87 18.68 3.93 26.59
C LEU A 87 18.57 4.08 25.06
N VAL A 88 18.46 5.33 24.57
CA VAL A 88 18.26 5.60 23.13
C VAL A 88 19.37 6.44 22.50
N SER A 89 20.27 7.02 23.31
CA SER A 89 21.33 7.94 22.85
C SER A 89 22.40 7.32 21.94
N GLY A 90 22.51 5.99 21.89
CA GLY A 90 23.46 5.26 21.05
C GLY A 90 22.86 4.60 19.81
N LEU A 91 21.55 4.77 19.57
CA LEU A 91 20.88 4.11 18.46
C LEU A 91 21.26 4.76 17.12
N ALA A 92 21.67 3.93 16.16
CA ALA A 92 21.87 4.39 14.80
C ALA A 92 20.50 4.56 14.11
N PRO A 93 20.21 5.70 13.48
CA PRO A 93 19.01 5.85 12.67
C PRO A 93 19.05 4.88 11.49
N TYR A 94 17.87 4.40 11.07
CA TYR A 94 17.71 3.72 9.79
C TYR A 94 17.64 4.76 8.67
N ALA A 95 16.45 5.19 8.27
CA ALA A 95 16.29 6.20 7.23
C ALA A 95 15.96 7.59 7.80
N ALA A 96 15.14 7.65 8.85
CA ALA A 96 14.70 8.89 9.47
C ALA A 96 15.72 9.35 10.52
N PRO A 97 16.18 10.61 10.47
CA PRO A 97 16.92 11.19 11.58
C PRO A 97 16.00 11.32 12.81
N PHE A 98 16.58 11.29 14.00
CA PHE A 98 15.84 11.55 15.23
C PHE A 98 16.68 12.33 16.23
N GLU A 99 16.00 13.04 17.13
CA GLU A 99 16.60 13.73 18.26
C GLU A 99 16.00 13.20 19.56
N VAL A 100 16.82 13.05 20.59
CA VAL A 100 16.34 12.64 21.91
C VAL A 100 15.98 13.89 22.71
N VAL A 101 14.74 13.96 23.21
CA VAL A 101 14.19 15.09 23.94
C VAL A 101 13.60 14.65 25.28
N ALA A 102 13.43 15.60 26.21
CA ALA A 102 12.73 15.32 27.46
C ALA A 102 11.24 14.98 27.20
N PRO A 103 10.60 14.13 28.01
CA PRO A 103 9.17 13.82 27.86
C PRO A 103 8.25 15.05 27.86
N SER A 104 8.65 16.11 28.58
CA SER A 104 7.93 17.38 28.66
C SER A 104 8.14 18.30 27.45
N ALA A 105 9.05 17.98 26.53
CA ALA A 105 9.43 18.83 25.41
C ALA A 105 8.54 18.65 24.16
N GLY A 106 7.42 17.93 24.28
CA GLY A 106 6.54 17.60 23.16
C GLY A 106 7.17 16.61 22.17
N PRO A 107 7.54 15.40 22.60
CA PRO A 107 8.06 14.37 21.71
C PRO A 107 6.98 13.89 20.72
N ASP A 108 7.41 13.48 19.52
CA ASP A 108 6.57 12.82 18.53
C ASP A 108 6.37 11.34 18.87
N LEU A 109 7.37 10.74 19.52
CA LEU A 109 7.41 9.35 19.95
C LEU A 109 7.92 9.22 21.39
N ILE A 110 7.21 8.48 22.23
CA ILE A 110 7.62 8.14 23.60
C ILE A 110 7.83 6.63 23.66
N PHE A 111 9.04 6.19 24.01
CA PHE A 111 9.36 4.79 24.25
C PHE A 111 9.27 4.47 25.74
N ASP A 112 8.52 3.42 26.08
CA ASP A 112 8.33 2.92 27.44
C ASP A 112 9.01 1.56 27.56
N PRO A 113 10.24 1.50 28.11
CA PRO A 113 10.99 0.26 28.23
C PRO A 113 10.33 -0.71 29.23
N GLY A 114 9.63 -0.20 30.25
CA GLY A 114 8.95 -1.05 31.24
C GLY A 114 7.71 -1.73 30.67
N ALA A 115 6.99 -1.06 29.79
CA ALA A 115 5.80 -1.60 29.13
C ALA A 115 6.09 -2.26 27.78
N HIS A 116 7.34 -2.22 27.29
CA HIS A 116 7.74 -2.65 25.94
C HIS A 116 6.87 -2.02 24.84
N GLN A 117 6.62 -0.71 24.93
CA GLN A 117 5.70 0.01 24.06
C GLN A 117 6.30 1.29 23.51
N ALA A 118 5.90 1.66 22.30
CA ALA A 118 6.07 3.02 21.80
C ALA A 118 4.71 3.69 21.66
N ARG A 119 4.64 4.97 22.04
CA ARG A 119 3.44 5.80 21.96
C ARG A 119 3.67 7.04 21.11
N SER A 120 2.70 7.42 20.31
CA SER A 120 2.67 8.69 19.60
C SER A 120 1.30 9.34 19.76
N LYS A 121 1.27 10.63 20.12
CA LYS A 121 0.02 11.38 20.34
C LYS A 121 -0.97 10.71 21.32
N GLY A 122 -0.44 9.99 22.31
CA GLY A 122 -1.22 9.28 23.33
C GLY A 122 -1.70 7.87 22.93
N GLU A 123 -1.45 7.43 21.70
CA GLU A 123 -1.82 6.10 21.21
C GLU A 123 -0.60 5.17 21.18
N VAL A 124 -0.80 3.88 21.47
CA VAL A 124 0.25 2.87 21.34
C VAL A 124 0.46 2.58 19.86
N VAL A 125 1.63 2.95 19.34
CA VAL A 125 1.99 2.69 17.95
C VAL A 125 2.58 1.30 17.76
N ALA A 126 3.27 0.76 18.76
CA ALA A 126 3.86 -0.58 18.72
C ALA A 126 3.86 -1.21 20.12
N TYR A 127 3.49 -2.49 20.18
CA TYR A 127 3.66 -3.36 21.34
C TYR A 127 4.86 -4.29 21.16
N ASP A 128 5.33 -4.86 22.27
CA ASP A 128 6.38 -5.87 22.32
C ASP A 128 7.67 -5.44 21.61
N ILE A 129 8.07 -4.19 21.82
CA ILE A 129 9.31 -3.62 21.29
C ILE A 129 10.34 -3.35 22.38
N ASP A 130 11.60 -3.46 22.00
CA ASP A 130 12.80 -3.16 22.78
C ASP A 130 13.64 -2.06 22.08
N GLU A 131 14.76 -1.64 22.68
CA GLU A 131 15.55 -0.50 22.20
C GLU A 131 16.06 -0.69 20.76
N ASN A 132 16.39 -1.93 20.40
CA ASN A 132 16.90 -2.29 19.08
C ASN A 132 15.83 -2.18 17.97
N ASP A 133 14.56 -2.22 18.35
CA ASP A 133 13.42 -2.11 17.46
C ASP A 133 13.01 -0.66 17.19
N LEU A 134 13.45 0.26 18.05
CA LEU A 134 13.07 1.66 18.01
C LEU A 134 13.41 2.38 16.69
N PRO A 135 14.55 2.15 16.02
CA PRO A 135 14.83 2.77 14.71
C PRO A 135 13.75 2.51 13.66
N ALA A 136 13.17 1.31 13.63
CA ALA A 136 12.10 0.97 12.69
C ALA A 136 10.77 1.68 13.03
N VAL A 137 10.47 1.83 14.32
CA VAL A 137 9.30 2.59 14.81
C VAL A 137 9.45 4.08 14.52
N ILE A 138 10.66 4.62 14.65
CA ILE A 138 11.01 6.00 14.28
C ILE A 138 10.77 6.23 12.79
N ASP A 139 11.30 5.36 11.92
CA ASP A 139 11.07 5.41 10.47
C ASP A 139 9.58 5.41 10.12
N ARG A 140 8.80 4.53 10.77
CA ARG A 140 7.34 4.45 10.59
C ARG A 140 6.63 5.73 11.03
N THR A 141 7.07 6.35 12.11
CA THR A 141 6.51 7.61 12.62
C THR A 141 6.77 8.76 11.64
N ALA A 142 8.01 8.89 11.15
CA ALA A 142 8.35 9.88 10.12
C ALA A 142 7.60 9.63 8.79
N LEU A 143 7.41 8.36 8.42
CA LEU A 143 6.65 7.97 7.25
C LEU A 143 5.19 8.40 7.37
N ALA A 144 4.56 8.21 8.53
CA ALA A 144 3.16 8.59 8.77
C ALA A 144 2.91 10.07 8.45
N GLU A 145 3.79 10.96 8.92
CA GLU A 145 3.69 12.39 8.64
C GLU A 145 3.92 12.74 7.18
N SER A 146 4.88 12.06 6.54
CA SER A 146 5.19 12.25 5.13
C SER A 146 4.03 11.81 4.24
N LEU A 147 3.41 10.67 4.56
CA LEU A 147 2.23 10.17 3.86
C LEU A 147 1.03 11.08 4.08
N ALA A 148 0.84 11.65 5.27
CA ALA A 148 -0.24 12.62 5.52
C ALA A 148 -0.11 13.85 4.61
N LYS A 149 1.11 14.37 4.41
CA LYS A 149 1.38 15.49 3.49
C LYS A 149 1.08 15.10 2.03
N LEU A 150 1.50 13.89 1.61
CA LEU A 150 1.23 13.39 0.27
C LEU A 150 -0.26 13.16 0.00
N MET A 151 -0.99 12.61 0.98
CA MET A 151 -2.43 12.41 0.94
C MET A 151 -3.17 13.73 0.81
N ALA A 152 -2.76 14.77 1.55
CA ALA A 152 -3.37 16.10 1.46
C ALA A 152 -3.23 16.71 0.05
N ALA A 153 -2.12 16.44 -0.64
CA ALA A 153 -1.89 16.93 -1.99
C ALA A 153 -2.67 16.14 -3.06
N ARG A 154 -2.81 14.82 -2.89
CA ARG A 154 -3.41 13.91 -3.88
C ARG A 154 -4.27 12.85 -3.18
N PRO A 155 -5.46 13.21 -2.68
CA PRO A 155 -6.24 12.33 -1.81
C PRO A 155 -6.86 11.16 -2.58
N GLN A 156 -6.76 9.96 -2.01
CA GLN A 156 -7.56 8.80 -2.35
C GLN A 156 -8.54 8.54 -1.19
N PRO A 157 -9.87 8.67 -1.38
CA PRO A 157 -10.83 8.34 -0.34
C PRO A 157 -10.68 6.89 0.13
N ILE A 158 -10.40 6.73 1.42
CA ILE A 158 -10.22 5.45 2.11
C ILE A 158 -10.83 5.56 3.51
N ARG A 159 -11.43 4.47 4.00
CA ARG A 159 -11.95 4.35 5.37
C ARG A 159 -11.91 2.91 5.85
N LEU A 160 -11.91 2.73 7.16
CA LEU A 160 -12.17 1.44 7.77
C LEU A 160 -13.68 1.28 8.01
N ALA A 161 -14.23 0.10 7.73
CA ALA A 161 -15.62 -0.21 8.04
C ALA A 161 -15.78 -0.58 9.53
N GLY A 162 -16.91 -0.19 10.11
CA GLY A 162 -17.22 -0.41 11.52
C GLY A 162 -16.66 0.69 12.43
N GLY A 163 -17.41 1.02 13.50
CA GLY A 163 -17.21 2.24 14.29
C GLY A 163 -16.29 2.12 15.50
N THR A 164 -15.61 0.99 15.74
CA THR A 164 -14.68 0.89 16.88
C THR A 164 -13.29 1.38 16.50
N THR A 165 -12.69 2.19 17.37
CA THR A 165 -11.38 2.80 17.20
C THR A 165 -10.23 1.82 17.45
N ILE A 166 -10.43 0.84 18.34
CA ILE A 166 -9.45 -0.22 18.63
C ILE A 166 -10.05 -1.58 18.26
N ARG A 167 -9.26 -2.41 17.58
CA ARG A 167 -9.59 -3.79 17.18
C ARG A 167 -8.78 -4.80 18.00
N ARG A 168 -9.31 -6.01 18.17
CA ARG A 168 -8.65 -7.10 18.89
C ARG A 168 -8.16 -8.18 17.95
N LYS A 169 -7.25 -9.02 18.43
CA LYS A 169 -6.79 -10.23 17.72
C LYS A 169 -7.97 -11.02 17.15
N GLY A 170 -7.92 -11.31 15.85
CA GLY A 170 -8.95 -12.08 15.15
C GLY A 170 -10.15 -11.26 14.64
N ASP A 171 -10.28 -9.98 15.01
CA ASP A 171 -11.31 -9.10 14.44
C ASP A 171 -11.15 -9.04 12.92
N LYS A 172 -12.29 -9.09 12.21
CA LYS A 172 -12.33 -8.82 10.77
C LYS A 172 -12.43 -7.31 10.54
N VAL A 173 -11.52 -6.79 9.75
CA VAL A 173 -11.49 -5.39 9.34
C VAL A 173 -11.68 -5.33 7.84
N GLU A 174 -12.57 -4.43 7.41
CA GLU A 174 -12.76 -4.12 5.99
C GLU A 174 -12.27 -2.71 5.71
N VAL A 175 -11.45 -2.58 4.67
CA VAL A 175 -10.97 -1.31 4.13
C VAL A 175 -11.83 -0.99 2.92
N GLN A 176 -12.42 0.19 2.90
CA GLN A 176 -13.25 0.66 1.81
C GLN A 176 -12.58 1.84 1.10
N LEU A 177 -12.49 1.76 -0.22
CA LEU A 177 -12.03 2.83 -1.09
C LEU A 177 -13.15 3.28 -2.03
N ALA A 178 -13.22 4.57 -2.32
CA ALA A 178 -14.14 5.13 -3.30
C ALA A 178 -13.39 5.69 -4.52
N ASP A 179 -14.11 6.03 -5.59
CA ASP A 179 -13.56 6.60 -6.83
C ASP A 179 -12.49 5.71 -7.50
N MET A 180 -12.73 4.39 -7.50
CA MET A 180 -11.75 3.40 -7.96
C MET A 180 -11.90 2.96 -9.42
N ARG A 181 -13.02 3.28 -10.09
CA ARG A 181 -13.32 2.78 -11.44
C ARG A 181 -12.21 3.14 -12.44
N GLY A 182 -11.71 2.13 -13.12
CA GLY A 182 -10.65 2.23 -14.13
C GLY A 182 -9.28 2.59 -13.56
N ARG A 183 -9.07 2.48 -12.25
CA ARG A 183 -7.78 2.79 -11.61
C ARG A 183 -7.04 1.52 -11.21
N SER A 184 -5.73 1.50 -11.43
CA SER A 184 -4.85 0.56 -10.78
C SER A 184 -4.79 0.81 -9.29
N LEU A 185 -4.71 -0.26 -8.48
CA LEU A 185 -4.66 -0.18 -7.02
C LEU A 185 -3.52 -1.03 -6.46
N VAL A 186 -2.77 -0.45 -5.53
CA VAL A 186 -1.90 -1.18 -4.61
C VAL A 186 -2.31 -0.80 -3.18
N LEU A 187 -2.50 -1.81 -2.33
CA LEU A 187 -2.79 -1.67 -0.91
C LEU A 187 -1.68 -2.35 -0.11
N PHE A 188 -1.19 -1.67 0.93
CA PHE A 188 -0.20 -2.22 1.85
C PHE A 188 -0.42 -1.72 3.27
N ALA A 189 0.12 -2.46 4.24
CA ALA A 189 0.24 -2.01 5.62
C ALA A 189 1.69 -1.64 5.95
N VAL A 190 1.85 -0.69 6.86
CA VAL A 190 3.09 -0.50 7.62
C VAL A 190 2.74 -0.68 9.08
N ASN A 191 3.22 -1.77 9.66
CA ASN A 191 2.87 -2.17 11.01
C ASN A 191 3.53 -1.26 12.05
N GLY A 192 3.07 -1.34 13.29
CA GLY A 192 3.63 -0.58 14.42
C GLY A 192 5.16 -0.63 14.53
N ASN A 193 5.75 -1.81 14.31
CA ASN A 193 7.20 -2.04 14.34
C ASN A 193 7.95 -1.64 13.05
N GLY A 194 7.28 -0.97 12.11
CA GLY A 194 7.86 -0.55 10.84
C GLY A 194 7.98 -1.63 9.76
N ALA A 195 7.47 -2.84 10.01
CA ALA A 195 7.39 -3.88 8.99
C ALA A 195 6.37 -3.51 7.91
N VAL A 196 6.75 -3.65 6.65
CA VAL A 196 5.87 -3.41 5.50
C VAL A 196 5.18 -4.73 5.13
N GLN A 197 3.90 -4.68 4.78
CA GLN A 197 3.18 -5.85 4.27
C GLN A 197 2.35 -5.48 3.04
N ALA A 198 2.61 -6.13 1.90
CA ALA A 198 1.73 -6.05 0.74
C ALA A 198 0.39 -6.74 1.02
N LEU A 199 -0.72 -6.06 0.72
CA LEU A 199 -2.09 -6.54 0.97
C LEU A 199 -2.88 -6.77 -0.31
N TYR A 200 -2.66 -5.95 -1.33
CA TYR A 200 -3.30 -6.06 -2.64
C TYR A 200 -2.43 -5.40 -3.73
N PRO A 201 -2.37 -5.94 -4.95
CA PRO A 201 -2.93 -7.23 -5.38
C PRO A 201 -2.08 -8.41 -4.87
N ILE A 202 -2.72 -9.57 -4.66
CA ILE A 202 -2.03 -10.84 -4.36
C ILE A 202 -2.37 -11.86 -5.45
N GLY A 203 -1.33 -12.50 -6.01
CA GLY A 203 -1.52 -13.56 -7.02
C GLY A 203 -2.27 -13.09 -8.26
N ALA A 204 -3.47 -13.64 -8.47
CA ALA A 204 -4.32 -13.38 -9.63
C ALA A 204 -5.31 -12.22 -9.44
N ASP A 205 -5.21 -11.47 -8.33
CA ASP A 205 -6.07 -10.31 -8.08
C ASP A 205 -6.03 -9.30 -9.24
N PRO A 206 -7.17 -8.66 -9.57
CA PRO A 206 -7.19 -7.67 -10.64
C PRO A 206 -6.30 -6.48 -10.27
N ARG A 207 -5.49 -5.99 -11.22
CA ARG A 207 -4.63 -4.83 -10.97
C ARG A 207 -5.40 -3.53 -11.15
N VAL A 208 -6.46 -3.55 -11.95
CA VAL A 208 -7.34 -2.42 -12.28
C VAL A 208 -8.70 -2.73 -11.70
N ILE A 209 -9.28 -1.76 -10.99
CA ILE A 209 -10.60 -1.90 -10.38
C ILE A 209 -11.67 -1.38 -11.35
N ASP A 210 -12.63 -2.23 -11.71
CA ASP A 210 -13.71 -1.84 -12.64
C ASP A 210 -14.88 -1.12 -11.93
N ASP A 211 -15.03 -1.38 -10.64
CA ASP A 211 -16.08 -0.80 -9.81
C ASP A 211 -15.73 0.59 -9.27
N ALA A 212 -16.76 1.39 -9.00
CA ALA A 212 -16.58 2.72 -8.41
C ALA A 212 -16.05 2.67 -6.97
N ALA A 213 -16.26 1.56 -6.27
CA ALA A 213 -15.79 1.32 -4.93
C ALA A 213 -15.05 -0.02 -4.85
N PHE A 214 -14.12 -0.12 -3.91
CA PHE A 214 -13.39 -1.34 -3.63
C PHE A 214 -13.44 -1.63 -2.13
N ALA A 215 -13.62 -2.89 -1.77
CA ALA A 215 -13.59 -3.35 -0.39
C ALA A 215 -12.62 -4.52 -0.24
N TRP A 216 -11.81 -4.50 0.81
CA TRP A 216 -10.87 -5.57 1.10
C TRP A 216 -10.91 -5.92 2.58
N THR A 217 -11.06 -7.19 2.89
CA THR A 217 -11.21 -7.69 4.26
C THR A 217 -10.01 -8.51 4.68
N PHE A 218 -9.57 -8.32 5.92
CA PHE A 218 -8.53 -9.10 6.55
C PHE A 218 -8.80 -9.29 8.04
N GLN A 219 -7.96 -10.10 8.68
CA GLN A 219 -8.03 -10.36 10.11
C GLN A 219 -6.85 -9.71 10.83
N ILE A 220 -7.13 -9.12 11.99
CA ILE A 220 -6.10 -8.58 12.88
C ILE A 220 -5.24 -9.74 13.41
N ARG A 221 -3.92 -9.55 13.30
CA ARG A 221 -2.89 -10.46 13.80
C ARG A 221 -1.72 -9.66 14.32
N GLU A 222 -0.82 -10.33 15.03
CA GLU A 222 0.45 -9.74 15.46
C GLU A 222 1.31 -9.29 14.27
N PRO A 223 2.15 -8.26 14.45
CA PRO A 223 2.33 -7.45 15.66
C PRO A 223 1.15 -6.49 15.91
N PHE A 224 0.85 -6.20 17.19
CA PHE A 224 -0.19 -5.24 17.56
C PHE A 224 0.34 -3.80 17.62
N GLY A 225 -0.57 -2.84 17.61
CA GLY A 225 -0.27 -1.42 17.68
C GLY A 225 -1.11 -0.63 16.70
N THR A 226 -0.59 0.50 16.26
CA THR A 226 -1.26 1.34 15.26
C THR A 226 -0.62 1.09 13.89
N ASP A 227 -1.32 0.37 13.03
CA ASP A 227 -0.86 0.09 11.66
C ASP A 227 -1.32 1.21 10.72
N LEU A 228 -0.48 1.54 9.73
CA LEU A 228 -0.86 2.43 8.64
C LEU A 228 -1.32 1.59 7.46
N ILE A 229 -2.61 1.64 7.14
CA ILE A 229 -3.12 1.06 5.89
C ILE A 229 -3.05 2.13 4.80
N VAL A 230 -2.25 1.85 3.78
CA VAL A 230 -1.94 2.79 2.71
C VAL A 230 -2.44 2.24 1.38
N ALA A 231 -3.23 3.05 0.69
CA ALA A 231 -3.67 2.80 -0.67
C ALA A 231 -3.01 3.79 -1.63
N ILE A 232 -2.49 3.26 -2.74
CA ILE A 232 -2.04 4.05 -3.87
C ILE A 232 -2.85 3.64 -5.09
N SER A 233 -3.53 4.61 -5.71
CA SER A 233 -4.32 4.39 -6.92
C SER A 233 -3.86 5.28 -8.06
N ALA A 234 -3.86 4.78 -9.29
CA ALA A 234 -3.47 5.55 -10.49
C ALA A 234 -4.31 5.12 -11.70
N ALA A 235 -4.50 5.98 -12.70
CA ALA A 235 -5.02 5.56 -14.00
C ALA A 235 -3.99 4.72 -14.77
N GLN A 236 -2.70 4.91 -14.48
CA GLN A 236 -1.60 4.14 -15.05
C GLN A 236 -1.29 2.87 -14.25
N PRO A 237 -0.73 1.83 -14.90
CA PRO A 237 -0.28 0.62 -14.21
C PRO A 237 0.78 0.90 -13.13
N LEU A 238 0.64 0.24 -11.98
CA LEU A 238 1.56 0.37 -10.83
C LEU A 238 2.61 -0.75 -10.76
N ALA A 239 2.97 -1.37 -11.88
CA ALA A 239 3.80 -2.59 -11.89
C ALA A 239 5.21 -2.41 -11.27
N ALA A 240 5.85 -1.25 -11.47
CA ALA A 240 7.14 -0.95 -10.84
C ALA A 240 7.00 -0.76 -9.32
N PHE A 241 5.92 -0.11 -8.88
CA PHE A 241 5.62 0.08 -7.47
C PHE A 241 5.29 -1.25 -6.79
N GLU A 242 4.47 -2.11 -7.41
CA GLU A 242 4.13 -3.46 -6.93
C GLU A 242 5.40 -4.29 -6.72
N ARG A 243 6.34 -4.27 -7.68
CA ARG A 243 7.59 -5.01 -7.58
C ARG A 243 8.47 -4.53 -6.44
N GLY A 244 8.71 -3.21 -6.35
CA GLY A 244 9.49 -2.65 -5.25
C GLY A 244 8.84 -2.91 -3.90
N LEU A 245 7.52 -2.80 -3.79
CA LEU A 245 6.80 -3.10 -2.56
C LEU A 245 6.95 -4.58 -2.16
N LYS A 246 6.94 -5.51 -3.13
CA LYS A 246 7.18 -6.93 -2.88
C LYS A 246 8.57 -7.20 -2.29
N GLU A 247 9.58 -6.46 -2.73
CA GLU A 247 10.95 -6.55 -2.18
C GLU A 247 11.02 -6.00 -0.73
N LEU A 248 10.22 -4.98 -0.42
CA LEU A 248 10.14 -4.42 0.93
C LEU A 248 9.22 -5.22 1.87
N SER A 249 8.31 -6.02 1.33
CA SER A 249 7.33 -6.76 2.13
C SER A 249 8.03 -7.73 3.10
N HIS A 250 7.52 -7.78 4.32
CA HIS A 250 8.05 -8.50 5.47
C HIS A 250 9.37 -7.97 6.05
N ASN A 251 9.91 -6.87 5.51
CA ASN A 251 11.08 -6.18 6.06
C ASN A 251 10.67 -4.95 6.87
N ARG A 252 11.48 -4.60 7.88
CA ARG A 252 11.38 -3.35 8.64
C ARG A 252 11.89 -2.18 7.81
N ALA A 253 11.14 -1.86 6.75
CA ALA A 253 11.57 -0.99 5.66
C ALA A 253 10.65 0.23 5.47
N ALA A 254 9.93 0.65 6.51
CA ALA A 254 9.07 1.83 6.47
C ALA A 254 9.78 3.05 5.87
N GLY A 255 11.06 3.25 6.21
CA GLY A 255 11.83 4.38 5.70
C GLY A 255 12.05 4.39 4.18
N GLN A 256 11.95 3.24 3.51
CA GLN A 256 12.17 3.08 2.07
C GLN A 256 10.90 3.33 1.24
N ILE A 257 9.72 3.32 1.87
CA ILE A 257 8.43 3.50 1.18
C ILE A 257 8.33 4.86 0.51
N LEU A 258 8.78 5.93 1.16
CA LEU A 258 8.71 7.28 0.59
C LEU A 258 9.57 7.41 -0.68
N GLN A 259 10.74 6.77 -0.68
CA GLN A 259 11.60 6.67 -1.85
C GLN A 259 10.92 5.86 -2.96
N LEU A 260 10.33 4.72 -2.63
CA LEU A 260 9.59 3.90 -3.60
C LEU A 260 8.43 4.67 -4.24
N ILE A 261 7.66 5.44 -3.44
CA ILE A 261 6.59 6.30 -3.96
C ILE A 261 7.17 7.33 -4.93
N SER A 262 8.26 8.00 -4.57
CA SER A 262 8.86 9.02 -5.42
C SER A 262 9.42 8.49 -6.74
N LEU A 263 9.92 7.24 -6.75
CA LEU A 263 10.56 6.64 -7.92
C LEU A 263 9.56 5.92 -8.83
N ALA A 264 8.54 5.29 -8.26
CA ALA A 264 7.69 4.34 -8.97
C ALA A 264 6.21 4.72 -9.03
N ALA A 265 5.73 5.69 -8.23
CA ALA A 265 4.35 6.13 -8.34
C ALA A 265 4.21 7.12 -9.52
N PRO A 266 3.21 6.93 -10.40
CA PRO A 266 2.97 7.83 -11.51
C PRO A 266 2.48 9.20 -11.02
N ALA A 267 2.55 10.21 -11.89
CA ALA A 267 2.19 11.59 -11.54
C ALA A 267 0.73 11.74 -11.06
N ASP A 268 -0.17 10.95 -11.66
CA ASP A 268 -1.61 10.93 -11.35
C ASP A 268 -1.99 10.01 -10.17
N ALA A 269 -0.98 9.49 -9.45
CA ALA A 269 -1.20 8.68 -8.27
C ALA A 269 -1.91 9.47 -7.16
N ARG A 270 -2.95 8.86 -6.59
CA ARG A 270 -3.64 9.31 -5.39
C ARG A 270 -3.27 8.41 -4.23
N ILE A 271 -3.16 8.99 -3.04
CA ILE A 271 -2.70 8.32 -1.83
C ILE A 271 -3.78 8.46 -0.76
N GLY A 272 -4.11 7.35 -0.13
CA GLY A 272 -5.07 7.27 0.96
C GLY A 272 -4.40 6.56 2.12
N VAL A 273 -4.58 7.09 3.33
CA VAL A 273 -4.00 6.52 4.54
C VAL A 273 -5.07 6.45 5.62
N VAL A 274 -5.19 5.30 6.29
CA VAL A 274 -5.97 5.16 7.52
C VAL A 274 -5.13 4.48 8.58
N ALA A 275 -5.24 4.97 9.81
CA ALA A 275 -4.64 4.32 10.97
C ALA A 275 -5.59 3.24 11.49
N LEU A 276 -5.05 2.06 11.79
CA LEU A 276 -5.76 0.94 12.37
C LEU A 276 -5.11 0.56 13.69
N SER A 277 -5.80 0.86 14.79
CA SER A 277 -5.31 0.54 16.13
C SER A 277 -5.76 -0.87 16.53
N SER A 278 -4.82 -1.69 16.97
CA SER A 278 -5.05 -3.05 17.42
C SER A 278 -4.40 -3.32 18.77
N ALA A 279 -5.01 -4.21 19.55
CA ALA A 279 -4.53 -4.65 20.85
C ALA A 279 -4.62 -6.18 20.98
N PRO A 280 -3.75 -6.79 21.82
CA PRO A 280 -3.77 -8.22 22.10
C PRO A 280 -5.10 -8.73 22.66
#